data_AF-F8P998-F1
#
_entry.id   AF-F8P998-F1
#
_cell.length_a   1.000
_cell.length_b   1.000
_cell.length_c   1.000
_cell.angle_alpha   90.00
_cell.angle_beta   90.00
_cell.angle_gamma   90.00
#
_symmetry.space_group_name_H-M   'P 1'
#
loop_
_entity.id
_entity.type
_entity.pdbx_description
1 polymer ?
#
loop_
_entity_poly.entity_id
_entity_poly.type
_entity_poly.pdbx_seq_one_letter_code
_entity_poly.pdbx_strand_id
1 'polypeptide(L)'
;MGKFSIQYSDDSEPHPERRNIGLCSLLLTVQFLAQLLLIPQGTLFGQIMFLTSLAFSWGYNSWLSSLDKAKLQRDMLIEKVLNKPPMKKYELGTRTAMVVFVILALGKQLEEPRKLLESLLPNDTKVWKRWKDTVLERLKMGGEICFQKDEWDVEGYSESERNLLKTLYEDAEAAWRTHRKRSQIAG
;
A
#
# COMPACT_ATOMS: atom_id res chain seq x y z
N MET A 1 27.47 -6.04 36.48
CA MET A 1 26.47 -6.34 35.43
C MET A 1 26.86 -5.57 34.18
N GLY A 2 27.41 -6.26 33.18
CA GLY A 2 27.94 -5.64 31.97
C GLY A 2 26.83 -5.18 31.04
N LYS A 3 26.76 -3.88 30.78
CA LYS A 3 25.82 -3.27 29.85
C LYS A 3 26.46 -3.31 28.46
N PHE A 4 26.07 -4.27 27.64
CA PHE A 4 26.46 -4.32 26.23
C PHE A 4 25.62 -3.29 25.47
N SER A 5 26.22 -2.15 25.15
CA SER A 5 25.65 -1.18 24.20
C SER A 5 26.32 -1.43 22.86
N ILE A 6 25.54 -1.75 21.83
CA ILE A 6 26.06 -1.79 20.46
C ILE A 6 26.28 -0.33 20.05
N GLN A 7 27.50 0.16 20.27
CA GLN A 7 28.00 1.34 19.58
C GLN A 7 28.23 0.92 18.13
N TYR A 8 27.25 1.21 17.28
CA TYR A 8 27.60 1.48 15.90
C TYR A 8 28.51 2.70 15.95
N SER A 9 29.73 2.56 15.45
CA SER A 9 30.56 3.72 15.14
C SER A 9 29.71 4.66 14.31
N ASP A 10 29.32 5.75 14.95
CA ASP A 10 28.85 6.95 14.31
C ASP A 10 30.08 7.50 13.56
N ASP A 11 30.35 6.91 12.41
CA ASP A 11 31.30 7.44 11.44
C ASP A 11 30.68 8.75 10.94
N SER A 12 31.01 9.78 11.70
CA SER A 12 30.72 11.19 11.51
C SER A 12 31.50 11.70 10.30
N GLU A 13 31.28 11.11 9.13
CA GLU A 13 31.63 11.66 7.83
C GLU A 13 30.43 11.47 6.91
N PRO A 14 29.84 12.55 6.37
CA PRO A 14 28.84 12.43 5.33
C PRO A 14 29.56 11.94 4.06
N HIS A 15 29.78 10.63 3.93
CA HIS A 15 30.33 10.06 2.70
C HIS A 15 29.22 10.07 1.64
N PRO A 16 29.24 10.98 0.63
CA PRO A 16 28.33 10.92 -0.52
C PRO A 16 28.50 9.63 -1.34
N GLU A 17 29.52 8.84 -1.02
CA GLU A 17 29.95 7.66 -1.77
C GLU A 17 28.95 6.51 -1.71
N ARG A 18 28.21 6.24 -0.62
CA ARG A 18 27.28 5.08 -0.60
C ARG A 18 26.13 5.20 -1.62
N ARG A 19 25.60 6.41 -1.81
CA ARG A 19 24.57 6.67 -2.84
C ARG A 19 25.18 6.60 -4.24
N ASN A 20 26.40 7.10 -4.40
CA ASN A 20 27.12 7.03 -5.66
C ASN A 20 27.54 5.60 -6.01
N ILE A 21 27.89 4.76 -5.04
CA ILE A 21 28.23 3.35 -5.22
C ILE A 21 27.01 2.56 -5.66
N GLY A 22 25.85 2.80 -5.03
CA GLY A 22 24.59 2.17 -5.44
C GLY A 22 24.16 2.58 -6.85
N LEU A 23 24.25 3.87 -7.17
CA LEU A 23 23.95 4.39 -8.51
C LEU A 23 24.96 3.88 -9.55
N CYS A 24 26.25 3.81 -9.21
CA CYS A 24 27.29 3.33 -10.10
C CYS A 24 27.13 1.84 -10.39
N SER A 25 26.87 1.01 -9.37
CA SER A 25 26.55 -0.41 -9.54
C SER A 25 25.30 -0.62 -10.41
N LEU A 26 24.28 0.21 -10.24
CA LEU A 26 23.07 0.16 -11.05
C LEU A 26 23.34 0.57 -12.50
N LEU A 27 24.09 1.66 -12.72
CA LEU A 27 24.49 2.13 -14.04
C LEU A 27 25.39 1.12 -14.76
N LEU A 28 26.31 0.45 -14.06
CA LEU A 28 27.14 -0.62 -14.59
C LEU A 28 26.31 -1.85 -14.99
N THR A 29 25.28 -2.18 -14.21
CA THR A 29 24.33 -3.26 -14.56
C THR A 29 23.55 -2.91 -15.81
N VAL A 30 23.03 -1.68 -15.89
CA VAL A 30 22.32 -1.18 -17.09
C VAL A 30 23.26 -1.15 -18.29
N GLN A 31 24.51 -0.72 -18.11
CA GLN A 31 25.52 -0.70 -19.16
C GLN A 31 25.86 -2.11 -19.64
N PHE A 32 26.02 -3.08 -18.75
CA PHE A 32 26.24 -4.48 -19.12
C PHE A 32 25.07 -5.05 -19.94
N LEU A 33 23.84 -4.73 -19.55
CA LEU A 33 22.63 -5.10 -20.31
C LEU A 33 22.56 -4.40 -21.68
N ALA A 34 23.00 -3.13 -21.76
CA ALA A 34 23.11 -2.40 -23.01
C ALA A 34 24.24 -2.95 -23.91
N GLN A 35 25.34 -3.45 -23.34
CA GLN A 35 26.41 -4.10 -24.09
C GLN A 35 25.96 -5.47 -24.63
N LEU A 36 25.13 -6.21 -23.88
CA LEU A 36 24.40 -7.38 -24.38
C LEU A 36 23.43 -7.04 -25.53
N LEU A 37 22.93 -5.80 -25.60
CA LEU A 37 22.09 -5.29 -26.70
C LEU A 37 22.91 -4.93 -27.94
N LEU A 38 24.05 -4.26 -27.75
CA LEU A 38 24.87 -3.70 -28.83
C LEU A 38 25.83 -4.73 -29.44
N ILE A 39 26.09 -5.85 -28.75
CA ILE A 39 27.00 -6.92 -29.17
C ILE A 39 26.23 -8.24 -29.36
N PRO A 40 25.21 -8.27 -30.24
CA PRO A 40 25.06 -9.44 -31.10
C PRO A 40 24.52 -9.11 -32.50
N GLN A 41 25.04 -9.82 -33.51
CA GLN A 41 24.42 -10.02 -34.82
C GLN A 41 22.97 -10.56 -34.68
N GLY A 42 21.97 -9.69 -34.58
CA GLY A 42 20.56 -10.07 -34.47
C GLY A 42 19.62 -8.86 -34.67
N THR A 43 18.37 -9.10 -35.07
CA THR A 43 17.42 -8.04 -35.43
C THR A 43 17.04 -7.19 -34.20
N LEU A 44 17.06 -5.85 -34.35
CA LEU A 44 16.77 -4.85 -33.30
C LEU A 44 15.46 -5.11 -32.53
N PHE A 45 14.51 -5.79 -33.15
CA PHE A 45 13.22 -6.12 -32.56
C PHE A 45 13.31 -7.16 -31.42
N GLY A 46 14.06 -8.24 -31.59
CA GLY A 46 14.18 -9.29 -30.56
C GLY A 46 14.91 -8.81 -29.30
N GLN A 47 15.84 -7.88 -29.51
CA GLN A 47 16.65 -7.21 -28.50
C GLN A 47 15.81 -6.32 -27.56
N ILE A 48 14.92 -5.50 -28.10
CA ILE A 48 14.00 -4.67 -27.30
C ILE A 48 13.02 -5.55 -26.50
N MET A 49 12.50 -6.62 -27.12
CA MET A 49 11.60 -7.55 -26.45
C MET A 49 12.25 -8.25 -25.23
N PHE A 50 13.52 -8.64 -25.36
CA PHE A 50 14.27 -9.25 -24.25
C PHE A 50 14.53 -8.27 -23.10
N LEU A 51 14.93 -7.03 -23.40
CA LEU A 51 15.15 -6.02 -22.36
C LEU A 51 13.86 -5.66 -21.62
N THR A 52 12.76 -5.52 -22.35
CA THR A 52 11.46 -5.22 -21.73
C THR A 52 11.00 -6.36 -20.83
N SER A 53 11.09 -7.63 -21.28
CA SER A 53 10.73 -8.77 -20.44
C SER A 53 11.64 -8.90 -19.20
N LEU A 54 12.93 -8.60 -19.33
CA LEU A 54 13.87 -8.57 -18.22
C LEU A 54 13.56 -7.42 -17.25
N ALA A 55 13.24 -6.23 -17.74
CA ALA A 55 12.88 -5.08 -16.93
C ALA A 55 11.57 -5.32 -16.15
N PHE A 56 10.56 -5.90 -16.81
CA PHE A 56 9.32 -6.31 -16.15
C PHE A 56 9.56 -7.42 -15.12
N SER A 57 10.38 -8.43 -15.44
CA SER A 57 10.74 -9.51 -14.51
C SER A 57 11.50 -8.98 -13.29
N TRP A 58 12.48 -8.10 -13.50
CA TRP A 58 13.24 -7.48 -12.42
C TRP A 58 12.38 -6.55 -11.57
N GLY A 59 11.54 -5.71 -12.20
CA GLY A 59 10.62 -4.82 -11.51
C GLY A 59 9.61 -5.59 -10.65
N TYR A 60 8.99 -6.63 -11.22
CA TYR A 60 8.04 -7.48 -10.51
C TYR A 60 8.71 -8.26 -9.37
N ASN A 61 9.88 -8.86 -9.63
CA ASN A 61 10.63 -9.62 -8.63
C ASN A 61 11.14 -8.71 -7.50
N SER A 62 11.61 -7.50 -7.82
CA SER A 62 12.05 -6.51 -6.84
C SER A 62 10.88 -6.03 -5.96
N TRP A 63 9.73 -5.73 -6.58
CA TRP A 63 8.49 -5.40 -5.85
C TRP A 63 8.06 -6.52 -4.91
N LEU A 64 8.03 -7.77 -5.40
CA LEU A 64 7.68 -8.94 -4.61
C LEU A 64 8.67 -9.20 -3.48
N SER A 65 9.98 -9.07 -3.73
CA SER A 65 11.03 -9.23 -2.72
C SER A 65 10.96 -8.16 -1.62
N SER A 66 10.59 -6.92 -1.96
CA SER A 66 10.36 -5.87 -0.97
C SER A 66 9.19 -6.21 -0.04
N LEU A 67 8.11 -6.77 -0.59
CA LEU A 67 6.96 -7.22 0.21
C LEU A 67 7.31 -8.41 1.12
N ASP A 68 8.10 -9.37 0.63
CA ASP A 68 8.51 -10.56 1.39
C ASP A 68 9.42 -10.20 2.57
N LYS A 69 10.36 -9.27 2.38
CA LYS A 69 11.20 -8.73 3.47
C LYS A 69 10.37 -8.05 4.56
N ALA A 70 9.37 -7.26 4.18
CA ALA A 70 8.47 -6.61 5.14
C ALA A 70 7.66 -7.64 5.96
N LYS A 71 7.23 -8.73 5.31
CA LYS A 71 6.55 -9.84 5.97
C LYS A 71 7.47 -10.57 6.97
N LEU A 72 8.69 -10.92 6.56
CA LEU A 72 9.69 -11.54 7.43
C LEU A 72 10.06 -10.67 8.64
N GLN A 73 10.19 -9.35 8.45
CA GLN A 73 10.43 -8.40 9.53
C GLN A 73 9.25 -8.35 10.51
N ARG A 74 8.02 -8.31 10.00
CA ARG A 74 6.80 -8.32 10.82
C ARG A 74 6.70 -9.60 11.65
N ASP A 75 6.95 -10.75 11.04
CA ASP A 75 6.88 -12.05 11.73
C ASP A 75 7.93 -12.12 12.85
N MET A 76 9.16 -11.68 12.58
CA MET A 76 10.20 -11.58 13.61
C MET A 76 9.83 -10.61 14.74
N LEU A 77 9.23 -9.45 14.43
CA LEU A 77 8.79 -8.47 15.42
C LEU A 77 7.68 -9.05 16.32
N ILE A 78 6.69 -9.70 15.74
CA ILE A 78 5.55 -10.28 16.47
C ILE A 78 6.00 -11.44 17.36
N GLU A 79 6.86 -12.31 16.84
CA GLU A 79 7.31 -13.48 17.58
C GLU A 79 8.37 -13.14 18.63
N LYS A 80 9.39 -12.35 18.28
CA LYS A 80 10.54 -12.11 19.15
C LYS A 80 10.41 -10.89 20.05
N VAL A 81 9.73 -9.83 19.60
CA VAL A 81 9.67 -8.55 20.35
C VAL A 81 8.37 -8.41 21.13
N LEU A 82 7.23 -8.75 20.52
CA LEU A 82 5.90 -8.59 21.14
C LEU A 82 5.39 -9.84 21.88
N ASN A 83 6.12 -10.95 21.83
CA ASN A 83 5.79 -12.21 22.52
C ASN A 83 4.34 -12.69 22.29
N LYS A 84 3.91 -12.72 21.02
CA LYS A 84 2.57 -13.19 20.58
C LYS A 84 1.40 -12.51 21.32
N PRO A 85 1.17 -11.20 21.07
CA PRO A 85 0.00 -10.54 21.62
C PRO A 85 -1.28 -11.22 21.09
N PRO A 86 -2.37 -11.27 21.87
CA PRO A 86 -3.63 -11.84 21.41
C PRO A 86 -4.17 -11.04 20.22
N MET A 87 -4.00 -11.59 19.01
CA MET A 87 -4.49 -10.98 17.78
C MET A 87 -5.98 -11.30 17.63
N LYS A 88 -6.83 -10.26 17.70
CA LYS A 88 -8.23 -10.38 17.31
C LYS A 88 -8.35 -10.27 15.80
N LYS A 89 -8.71 -11.37 15.15
CA LYS A 89 -9.10 -11.38 13.73
C LYS A 89 -10.49 -10.77 13.61
N TYR A 90 -10.64 -9.81 12.70
CA TYR A 90 -11.93 -9.27 12.31
C TYR A 90 -12.21 -9.72 10.89
N GLU A 91 -13.36 -10.37 10.69
CA GLU A 91 -13.83 -10.73 9.35
C GLU A 91 -14.78 -9.63 8.88
N LEU A 92 -14.33 -8.85 7.90
CA LEU A 92 -15.14 -7.86 7.21
C LEU A 92 -15.50 -8.48 5.85
N GLY A 93 -16.80 -8.61 5.57
CA GLY A 93 -17.31 -9.42 4.46
C GLY A 93 -16.89 -8.95 3.05
N THR A 94 -16.41 -7.71 2.92
CA THR A 94 -16.01 -7.13 1.63
C THR A 94 -14.60 -6.52 1.71
N ARG A 95 -13.89 -6.55 0.57
CA ARG A 95 -12.58 -5.90 0.43
C ARG A 95 -12.67 -4.40 0.71
N THR A 96 -13.75 -3.75 0.28
CA THR A 96 -14.02 -2.33 0.52
C THR A 96 -14.12 -2.03 2.02
N ALA A 97 -14.91 -2.80 2.78
CA ALA A 97 -15.03 -2.64 4.22
C ALA A 97 -13.69 -2.87 4.95
N MET A 98 -12.90 -3.87 4.53
CA MET A 98 -11.55 -4.09 5.07
C MET A 98 -10.65 -2.87 4.89
N VAL A 99 -10.63 -2.29 3.70
CA VAL A 99 -9.77 -1.15 3.38
C VAL A 99 -10.16 0.08 4.19
N VAL A 100 -11.46 0.39 4.27
CA VAL A 100 -11.96 1.50 5.09
C VAL A 100 -11.62 1.28 6.57
N PHE A 101 -11.77 0.05 7.08
CA PHE A 101 -11.40 -0.28 8.45
C PHE A 101 -9.89 -0.11 8.72
N VAL A 102 -9.03 -0.51 7.77
CA VAL A 102 -7.58 -0.33 7.90
C VAL A 102 -7.21 1.15 7.96
N ILE A 103 -7.79 1.97 7.09
CA ILE A 103 -7.56 3.42 7.10
C ILE A 103 -8.02 4.04 8.43
N LEU A 104 -9.17 3.61 8.94
CA LEU A 104 -9.68 4.04 10.25
C LEU A 104 -8.77 3.63 11.41
N ALA A 105 -8.30 2.38 11.40
CA ALA A 105 -7.45 1.84 12.45
C ALA A 105 -6.05 2.49 12.46
N LEU A 106 -5.54 2.87 11.29
CA LEU A 106 -4.29 3.62 11.16
C LEU A 106 -4.48 5.10 11.50
N GLY A 107 -5.66 5.67 11.21
CA GLY A 107 -6.09 7.00 11.63
C GLY A 107 -5.03 8.08 11.38
N LYS A 108 -4.60 8.75 12.44
CA LYS A 108 -3.64 9.86 12.42
C LYS A 108 -2.22 9.47 11.98
N GLN A 109 -1.87 8.19 11.96
CA GLN A 109 -0.54 7.74 11.52
C GLN A 109 -0.40 7.77 9.99
N LEU A 110 -1.51 7.93 9.26
CA LEU A 110 -1.52 7.88 7.81
C LEU A 110 -1.47 9.31 7.24
N GLU A 111 -0.29 9.73 6.80
CA GLU A 111 -0.08 11.04 6.15
C GLU A 111 -0.86 11.16 4.83
N GLU A 112 -1.01 10.05 4.10
CA GLU A 112 -1.62 10.03 2.76
C GLU A 112 -2.67 8.91 2.62
N PRO A 113 -3.87 9.06 3.22
CA PRO A 113 -4.92 8.04 3.18
C PRO A 113 -5.41 7.72 1.76
N ARG A 114 -5.29 8.68 0.84
CA ARG A 114 -5.64 8.50 -0.56
C ARG A 114 -4.70 7.52 -1.27
N LYS A 115 -3.39 7.58 -1.05
CA LYS A 115 -2.44 6.66 -1.70
C LYS A 115 -2.66 5.22 -1.26
N LEU A 116 -2.96 5.02 0.02
CA LEU A 116 -3.28 3.70 0.55
C LEU A 116 -4.59 3.17 -0.07
N LEU A 117 -5.62 4.04 -0.16
CA LEU A 117 -6.89 3.69 -0.79
C LEU A 117 -6.73 3.32 -2.28
N GLU A 118 -5.96 4.09 -3.04
CA GLU A 118 -5.65 3.80 -4.45
C GLU A 118 -4.83 2.52 -4.62
N SER A 119 -3.90 2.26 -3.71
CA SER A 119 -3.11 1.02 -3.72
C SER A 119 -3.98 -0.21 -3.44
N LEU A 120 -4.92 -0.12 -2.50
CA LEU A 120 -5.75 -1.26 -2.12
C LEU A 120 -7.00 -1.44 -3.00
N LEU A 121 -7.51 -0.37 -3.61
CA LEU A 121 -8.68 -0.34 -4.47
C LEU A 121 -8.37 0.47 -5.75
N PRO A 122 -7.70 -0.13 -6.74
CA PRO A 122 -7.24 0.57 -7.95
C PRO A 122 -8.36 0.88 -8.95
N ASN A 123 -9.63 0.60 -8.61
CA ASN A 123 -10.75 0.86 -9.50
C ASN A 123 -10.99 2.36 -9.64
N ASP A 124 -11.10 2.84 -10.89
CA ASP A 124 -11.09 4.27 -11.21
C ASP A 124 -12.33 4.73 -11.99
N THR A 125 -13.42 3.95 -11.98
CA THR A 125 -14.68 4.43 -12.59
C THR A 125 -15.23 5.64 -11.83
N LYS A 126 -16.14 6.38 -12.48
CA LYS A 126 -16.76 7.60 -11.93
C LYS A 126 -17.39 7.36 -10.55
N VAL A 127 -18.05 6.21 -10.37
CA VAL A 127 -18.65 5.79 -9.09
C VAL A 127 -17.60 5.62 -8.00
N TRP A 128 -16.50 4.93 -8.31
CA TRP A 128 -15.40 4.69 -7.37
C TRP A 128 -14.70 5.98 -6.98
N LYS A 129 -14.43 6.89 -7.94
CA LYS A 129 -13.83 8.20 -7.64
C LYS A 129 -14.67 8.99 -6.64
N ARG A 130 -15.98 9.11 -6.92
CA ARG A 130 -16.91 9.82 -6.05
C ARG A 130 -16.97 9.21 -4.66
N TRP A 131 -17.08 7.89 -4.58
CA TRP A 131 -17.08 7.18 -3.30
C TRP A 131 -15.79 7.42 -2.51
N LYS A 132 -14.60 7.24 -3.13
CA LYS A 132 -13.31 7.45 -2.49
C LYS A 132 -13.18 8.87 -1.93
N ASP A 133 -13.53 9.88 -2.72
CA ASP A 133 -13.42 11.27 -2.32
C ASP A 133 -14.36 11.58 -1.13
N THR A 134 -15.62 11.11 -1.18
CA THR A 134 -16.61 11.30 -0.12
C THR A 134 -16.17 10.60 1.19
N VAL A 135 -15.69 9.36 1.11
CA VAL A 135 -15.20 8.62 2.29
C VAL A 135 -13.98 9.30 2.90
N LEU A 136 -13.02 9.76 2.08
CA LEU A 136 -11.84 10.46 2.57
C LEU A 136 -12.18 11.79 3.24
N GLU A 137 -13.18 12.52 2.73
CA GLU A 137 -13.68 13.74 3.36
C GLU A 137 -14.29 13.47 4.74
N ARG A 138 -15.17 12.47 4.84
CA ARG A 138 -15.77 12.04 6.12
C ARG A 138 -14.72 11.59 7.12
N LEU A 139 -13.71 10.84 6.66
CA LEU A 139 -12.59 10.39 7.49
C LEU A 139 -11.77 11.56 8.06
N LYS A 140 -11.57 12.62 7.27
CA LYS A 140 -10.88 13.84 7.72
C LYS A 140 -11.70 14.65 8.73
N MET A 141 -13.01 14.70 8.56
CA MET A 141 -13.91 15.41 9.47
C MET A 141 -13.97 14.73 10.86
N GLY A 142 -13.59 13.45 10.97
CA GLY A 142 -13.52 12.73 12.24
C GLY A 142 -14.87 12.46 12.90
N GLY A 143 -15.96 12.56 12.13
CA GLY A 143 -17.33 12.36 12.60
C GLY A 143 -17.86 10.94 12.33
N GLU A 144 -19.14 10.74 12.65
CA GLU A 144 -19.83 9.48 12.33
C GLU A 144 -19.94 9.29 10.81
N ILE A 145 -19.52 8.13 10.32
CA ILE A 145 -19.65 7.76 8.91
C ILE A 145 -21.06 7.19 8.73
N CYS A 146 -21.98 8.04 8.30
CA CYS A 146 -23.33 7.69 7.84
C CYS A 146 -23.60 8.41 6.52
N PHE A 147 -24.13 7.69 5.54
CA PHE A 147 -24.44 8.23 4.22
C PHE A 147 -25.95 8.22 3.99
N GLN A 148 -26.51 9.35 3.56
CA GLN A 148 -27.94 9.46 3.27
C GLN A 148 -28.28 9.03 1.84
N LYS A 149 -29.57 8.81 1.57
CA LYS A 149 -30.07 8.42 0.24
C LYS A 149 -29.63 9.39 -0.85
N ASP A 150 -29.64 10.68 -0.55
CA ASP A 150 -29.29 11.74 -1.49
C ASP A 150 -27.79 11.71 -1.90
N GLU A 151 -26.93 11.03 -1.14
CA GLU A 151 -25.49 10.91 -1.44
C GLU A 151 -25.19 9.82 -2.47
N TRP A 152 -26.10 8.84 -2.65
CA TRP A 152 -25.96 7.76 -3.64
C TRP A 152 -27.02 7.77 -4.75
N ASP A 153 -28.15 8.45 -4.58
CA ASP A 153 -29.19 8.63 -5.61
C ASP A 153 -28.87 9.80 -6.54
N VAL A 154 -27.73 9.72 -7.23
CA VAL A 154 -27.19 10.80 -8.05
C VAL A 154 -27.87 10.83 -9.42
N GLU A 155 -28.43 11.99 -9.79
CA GLU A 155 -28.94 12.22 -11.15
C GLU A 155 -27.83 12.04 -12.21
N GLY A 156 -28.16 11.32 -13.28
CA GLY A 156 -27.21 10.99 -14.36
C GLY A 156 -26.43 9.68 -14.17
N TYR A 157 -26.58 8.99 -13.04
CA TYR A 157 -26.04 7.63 -12.85
C TYR A 157 -27.10 6.61 -13.26
N SER A 158 -26.65 5.52 -13.90
CA SER A 158 -27.50 4.36 -14.16
C SER A 158 -27.91 3.65 -12.87
N GLU A 159 -28.97 2.85 -12.92
CA GLU A 159 -29.46 2.10 -11.76
C GLU A 159 -28.38 1.17 -11.16
N SER A 160 -27.56 0.54 -12.00
CA SER A 160 -26.44 -0.30 -11.56
C SER A 160 -25.33 0.51 -10.87
N GLU A 161 -25.05 1.72 -11.34
CA GLU A 161 -24.07 2.63 -10.73
C GLU A 161 -24.54 3.16 -9.37
N ARG A 162 -25.83 3.49 -9.24
CA ARG A 162 -26.43 3.90 -7.95
C ARG A 162 -26.42 2.74 -6.95
N ASN A 163 -26.79 1.55 -7.39
CA ASN A 163 -26.75 0.35 -6.56
C ASN A 163 -25.32 0.02 -6.12
N LEU A 164 -24.34 0.14 -7.01
CA LEU A 164 -22.93 -0.04 -6.66
C LEU A 164 -22.50 1.00 -5.61
N LEU A 165 -22.82 2.27 -5.81
CA LEU A 165 -22.45 3.35 -4.89
C LEU A 165 -23.07 3.14 -3.51
N LYS A 166 -24.33 2.72 -3.46
CA LYS A 166 -25.04 2.36 -2.23
C LYS A 166 -24.30 1.26 -1.46
N THR A 167 -23.96 0.15 -2.13
CA THR A 167 -23.23 -0.97 -1.51
C THR A 167 -21.88 -0.52 -0.96
N LEU A 168 -21.15 0.33 -1.69
CA LEU A 168 -19.84 0.84 -1.23
C LEU A 168 -19.96 1.74 0.02
N TYR A 169 -21.05 2.51 0.14
CA TYR A 169 -21.31 3.28 1.36
C TYR A 169 -21.72 2.37 2.53
N GLU A 170 -22.58 1.38 2.30
CA GLU A 170 -22.94 0.39 3.32
C GLU A 170 -21.71 -0.35 3.86
N ASP A 171 -20.76 -0.70 2.97
CA ASP A 171 -19.46 -1.28 3.34
C ASP A 171 -18.64 -0.35 4.24
N ALA A 172 -18.60 0.94 3.93
CA ALA A 172 -17.88 1.94 4.72
C ALA A 172 -18.51 2.15 6.11
N GLU A 173 -19.83 2.15 6.21
CA GLU A 173 -20.53 2.20 7.50
C GLU A 173 -20.28 0.96 8.34
N ALA A 174 -20.31 -0.23 7.74
CA ALA A 174 -20.04 -1.49 8.43
C ALA A 174 -18.61 -1.51 9.01
N ALA A 175 -17.64 -1.00 8.26
CA ALA A 175 -16.26 -0.81 8.72
C ALA A 175 -16.18 0.16 9.92
N TRP A 176 -16.87 1.30 9.85
CA TRP A 176 -16.91 2.28 10.94
C TRP A 176 -17.53 1.72 12.22
N ARG A 177 -18.68 1.03 12.13
CA ARG A 177 -19.33 0.39 13.29
C ARG A 177 -18.41 -0.61 13.96
N THR A 178 -17.67 -1.39 13.16
CA THR A 178 -16.69 -2.36 13.66
C THR A 178 -15.52 -1.67 14.36
N HIS A 179 -15.01 -0.58 13.78
CA HIS A 179 -13.95 0.23 14.39
C HIS A 179 -14.38 0.84 15.73
N ARG A 180 -15.61 1.42 15.81
CA ARG A 180 -16.15 1.98 17.05
C ARG A 180 -16.33 0.93 18.14
N LYS A 181 -16.81 -0.26 17.78
CA LYS A 181 -16.91 -1.38 18.72
C LYS A 181 -15.53 -1.79 19.25
N ARG A 182 -14.49 -1.75 18.42
CA ARG A 182 -13.10 -2.00 18.84
C ARG A 182 -12.59 -0.93 19.81
N SER A 183 -12.80 0.36 19.54
CA SER A 183 -12.31 1.43 20.42
C SER A 183 -12.97 1.42 21.80
N GLN A 184 -14.23 0.99 21.90
CA GLN A 184 -14.93 0.84 23.19
C GLN A 184 -14.49 -0.40 24.00
N ILE A 185 -13.95 -1.44 23.36
CA ILE A 185 -13.46 -2.66 24.04
C ILE A 185 -11.99 -2.53 24.47
N ALA A 186 -11.26 -1.58 23.89
CA ALA A 186 -9.83 -1.37 24.12
C ALA A 186 -9.51 -0.18 25.05
N GLY A 187 -10.53 0.53 25.54
CA GLY A 187 -10.41 1.52 26.62
C GLY A 187 -10.82 0.92 27.95
#